data_AF-A0A194XBQ0-F1
#
_entry.id   AF-A0A194XBQ0-F1
#
_cell.length_a   1.000
_cell.length_b   1.000
_cell.length_c   1.000
_cell.angle_alpha   90.00
_cell.angle_beta   90.00
_cell.angle_gamma   90.00
#
_symmetry.space_group_name_H-M   'P 1'
#
loop_
_entity.id
_entity.type
_entity.pdbx_description
1 polymer ?
#
loop_
_entity_poly.entity_id
_entity_poly.type
_entity_poly.pdbx_seq_one_letter_code
_entity_poly.pdbx_strand_id
1 'polypeptide(L)'
;MASTNATFRYLSRGSKVEPSPHLYHLPPLSDFGDIRSLPMTDIKPSMDPGTKSPFTLSKHGFLALRSPSTMFFPPHTHSSWNDASSLKSIYIPEIETMLLALTGGRKVYTDQVVIRNNLHTEVDGLARSQDTKKGEEEGEGKGEIEHEFPKLIGVNKGTGASPAPKVHLDFAPLGARTHLRKYHPKTTELAQEIITAEERSLSTHGFKPHQLEELGKEPCTYTGPRWAMFSIWRPLKKVFRDPLAVGDCSTFPKDDYVHFDVLFPTIGQGEGETHREQAFLAYGPKGEGKGERHEWYWVKEQDVDEVLVIQLFDSEARESCEVRCCVIW
;
A
#
# COMPACT_ATOMS: atom_id res chain seq x y z
N MET A 1 0.62 30.80 12.02
CA MET A 1 -0.46 29.84 11.70
C MET A 1 -0.42 28.77 12.76
N ALA A 2 -1.57 28.36 13.33
CA ALA A 2 -1.59 27.24 14.27
C ALA A 2 -1.13 25.98 13.54
N SER A 3 -0.18 25.24 14.13
CA SER A 3 0.25 23.94 13.60
C SER A 3 -0.92 22.96 13.72
N THR A 4 -1.34 22.35 12.60
CA THR A 4 -2.24 21.21 12.64
C THR A 4 -1.45 20.00 13.09
N ASN A 5 -1.86 19.34 14.17
CA ASN A 5 -1.24 18.10 14.63
C ASN A 5 -2.20 16.93 14.47
N ALA A 6 -1.67 15.73 14.27
CA ALA A 6 -2.43 14.49 14.30
C ALA A 6 -1.81 13.46 15.25
N THR A 7 -2.62 12.47 15.60
CA THR A 7 -2.23 11.35 16.47
C THR A 7 -1.74 10.19 15.62
N PHE A 8 -0.52 9.76 15.87
CA PHE A 8 0.15 8.67 15.16
C PHE A 8 0.49 7.54 16.12
N ARG A 9 0.27 6.30 15.69
CA ARG A 9 0.44 5.11 16.51
C ARG A 9 1.58 4.27 15.98
N TYR A 10 2.71 4.34 16.68
CA TYR A 10 3.94 3.62 16.38
C TYR A 10 4.09 2.40 17.28
N LEU A 11 4.96 1.48 16.88
CA LEU A 11 5.41 0.43 17.78
C LEU A 11 6.21 1.04 18.95
N SER A 12 6.05 0.44 20.13
CA SER A 12 6.93 0.74 21.26
C SER A 12 8.34 0.22 20.95
N ARG A 13 9.36 1.07 21.10
CA ARG A 13 10.74 0.68 20.76
C ARG A 13 11.19 -0.55 21.55
N GLY A 14 11.68 -1.58 20.83
CA GLY A 14 12.07 -2.86 21.42
C GLY A 14 10.92 -3.83 21.70
N SER A 15 9.68 -3.48 21.36
CA SER A 15 8.58 -4.46 21.39
C SER A 15 8.81 -5.57 20.37
N LYS A 16 8.41 -6.78 20.74
CA LYS A 16 8.23 -7.89 19.81
C LYS A 16 6.76 -7.96 19.46
N VAL A 17 6.48 -8.12 18.17
CA VAL A 17 5.12 -8.12 17.66
C VAL A 17 4.92 -9.37 16.83
N GLU A 18 3.87 -10.11 17.12
CA GLU A 18 3.55 -11.34 16.42
C GLU A 18 2.70 -11.04 15.17
N PRO A 19 2.94 -11.75 14.06
CA PRO A 19 2.10 -11.71 12.87
C PRO A 19 0.63 -11.98 13.17
N SER A 20 -0.27 -11.19 12.57
CA SER A 20 -1.71 -11.45 12.66
C SER A 20 -2.05 -12.80 12.02
N PRO A 21 -2.94 -13.61 12.62
CA PRO A 21 -3.41 -14.85 12.00
C PRO A 21 -4.43 -14.59 10.87
N HIS A 22 -4.88 -13.34 10.69
CA HIS A 22 -5.86 -12.95 9.69
C HIS A 22 -5.20 -12.43 8.42
N LEU A 23 -5.72 -12.83 7.26
CA LEU A 23 -5.26 -12.34 5.96
C LEU A 23 -5.32 -10.81 5.89
N TYR A 24 -4.30 -10.18 5.30
CA TYR A 24 -4.17 -8.73 5.09
C TYR A 24 -4.04 -7.88 6.36
N HIS A 25 -4.01 -8.47 7.55
CA HIS A 25 -4.06 -7.71 8.81
C HIS A 25 -2.67 -7.43 9.39
N LEU A 26 -2.49 -6.19 9.83
CA LEU A 26 -1.42 -5.77 10.72
C LEU A 26 -1.70 -6.23 12.17
N PRO A 27 -0.70 -6.18 13.08
CA PRO A 27 -0.90 -6.46 14.50
C PRO A 27 -1.97 -5.58 15.13
N PRO A 28 -2.61 -6.00 16.24
CA PRO A 28 -3.62 -5.20 16.92
C PRO A 28 -3.06 -3.84 17.39
N LEU A 29 -3.92 -2.83 17.55
CA LEU A 29 -3.54 -1.50 18.05
C LEU A 29 -2.87 -1.53 19.42
N SER A 30 -3.13 -2.56 20.23
CA SER A 30 -2.45 -2.78 21.51
C SER A 30 -0.93 -2.87 21.37
N ASP A 31 -0.43 -3.30 20.21
CA ASP A 31 1.01 -3.43 19.94
C ASP A 31 1.65 -2.11 19.50
N PHE A 32 0.81 -1.13 19.12
CA PHE A 32 1.21 0.23 18.73
C PHE A 32 1.09 1.21 19.91
N GLY A 33 1.80 0.88 21.00
CA GLY A 33 1.73 1.61 22.26
C GLY A 33 2.42 2.98 22.27
N ASP A 34 3.25 3.30 21.27
CA ASP A 34 3.91 4.60 21.16
C ASP A 34 3.02 5.60 20.40
N ILE A 35 2.18 6.30 21.15
CA ILE A 35 1.20 7.25 20.61
C ILE A 35 1.80 8.67 20.64
N ARG A 36 1.95 9.29 19.47
CA ARG A 36 2.56 10.61 19.32
C ARG A 36 1.58 11.61 18.71
N SER A 37 1.63 12.85 19.19
CA SER A 37 1.01 13.98 18.48
C SER A 37 2.10 14.70 17.69
N LEU A 38 2.07 14.63 16.35
CA LEU A 38 3.09 15.24 15.48
C LEU A 38 2.45 16.25 14.53
N PRO A 39 3.20 17.28 14.11
CA PRO A 39 2.71 18.27 13.16
C PRO A 39 2.46 17.66 11.78
N MET A 40 1.48 18.21 11.08
CA MET A 40 1.11 17.86 9.72
C MET A 40 1.20 19.05 8.78
N THR A 41 1.77 18.83 7.61
CA THR A 41 1.84 19.83 6.53
C THR A 41 0.73 19.58 5.52
N ASP A 42 -0.10 20.59 5.28
CA ASP A 42 -1.10 20.56 4.22
C ASP A 42 -0.42 20.71 2.85
N ILE A 43 -0.60 19.72 1.98
CA ILE A 43 -0.06 19.70 0.62
C ILE A 43 -1.08 20.05 -0.45
N LYS A 44 -2.33 20.39 -0.09
CA LYS A 44 -3.33 20.83 -1.07
C LYS A 44 -2.85 21.95 -2.01
N PRO A 45 -2.09 22.97 -1.54
CA PRO A 45 -1.53 24.01 -2.42
C PRO A 45 -0.57 23.48 -3.50
N SER A 46 0.01 22.28 -3.35
CA SER A 46 0.88 21.70 -4.37
C SER A 46 0.14 21.31 -5.65
N MET A 47 -1.20 21.28 -5.61
CA MET A 47 -2.06 20.98 -6.76
C MET A 47 -2.57 22.25 -7.45
N ASP A 48 -2.25 23.44 -6.96
CA ASP A 48 -2.78 24.69 -7.54
C ASP A 48 -2.30 24.92 -8.98
N PRO A 49 -3.17 25.42 -9.87
CA PRO A 49 -2.80 25.67 -11.26
C PRO A 49 -1.56 26.58 -11.37
N GLY A 50 -0.57 26.16 -12.17
CA GLY A 50 0.68 26.89 -12.37
C GLY A 50 1.74 26.66 -11.28
N THR A 51 1.40 25.94 -10.20
CA THR A 51 2.37 25.56 -9.15
C THR A 51 3.14 24.32 -9.57
N LYS A 52 4.47 24.38 -9.52
CA LYS A 52 5.31 23.18 -9.57
C LYS A 52 5.31 22.53 -8.19
N SER A 53 4.66 21.38 -8.05
CA SER A 53 4.66 20.63 -6.79
C SER A 53 6.10 20.43 -6.28
N PRO A 54 6.41 20.78 -5.01
CA PRO A 54 7.68 20.45 -4.41
C PRO A 54 7.77 18.96 -4.07
N PHE A 55 6.63 18.25 -4.02
CA PHE A 55 6.53 16.82 -3.73
C PHE A 55 6.60 16.00 -5.01
N THR A 56 7.44 14.96 -4.99
CA THR A 56 7.67 14.04 -6.09
C THR A 56 7.84 12.62 -5.56
N LEU A 57 7.41 11.63 -6.33
CA LEU A 57 7.59 10.21 -6.01
C LEU A 57 9.06 9.88 -5.74
N SER A 58 9.96 10.35 -6.60
CA SER A 58 11.40 10.04 -6.46
C SER A 58 12.08 10.58 -5.20
N LYS A 59 11.55 11.66 -4.60
CA LYS A 59 12.17 12.32 -3.44
C LYS A 59 11.42 12.04 -2.14
N HIS A 60 10.09 12.06 -2.16
CA HIS A 60 9.25 11.95 -0.96
C HIS A 60 8.44 10.65 -0.94
N GLY A 61 8.37 9.94 -2.08
CA GLY A 61 7.57 8.74 -2.29
C GLY A 61 6.08 8.96 -2.35
N PHE A 62 5.62 10.20 -2.40
CA PHE A 62 4.24 10.52 -2.67
C PHE A 62 4.13 11.84 -3.44
N LEU A 63 2.95 12.08 -3.98
CA LEU A 63 2.49 13.39 -4.41
C LEU A 63 0.96 13.45 -4.40
N ALA A 64 0.41 14.66 -4.42
CA ALA A 64 -1.01 14.90 -4.65
C ALA A 64 -1.21 15.49 -6.05
N LEU A 65 -2.28 15.06 -6.74
CA LEU A 65 -2.69 15.62 -8.03
C LEU A 65 -4.22 15.66 -8.15
N ARG A 66 -4.73 16.51 -9.04
CA ARG A 66 -6.14 16.46 -9.46
C ARG A 66 -6.31 15.46 -10.60
N SER A 67 -7.18 14.49 -10.40
CA SER A 67 -7.59 13.49 -11.38
C SER A 67 -9.10 13.29 -11.22
N PRO A 68 -9.94 14.02 -11.97
CA PRO A 68 -11.37 13.77 -12.02
C PRO A 68 -11.66 12.35 -12.51
N SER A 69 -12.78 11.75 -12.06
CA SER A 69 -13.24 10.43 -12.51
C SER A 69 -14.67 10.53 -12.98
N THR A 70 -14.98 9.86 -14.09
CA THR A 70 -16.34 9.76 -14.66
C THR A 70 -17.32 9.15 -13.64
N MET A 71 -16.82 8.31 -12.74
CA MET A 71 -17.60 7.65 -11.67
C MET A 71 -18.31 8.62 -10.71
N PHE A 72 -17.95 9.91 -10.68
CA PHE A 72 -18.63 10.93 -9.85
C PHE A 72 -19.69 11.74 -10.59
N PHE A 73 -19.91 11.50 -11.89
CA PHE A 73 -20.84 12.25 -12.70
C PHE A 73 -21.99 11.35 -13.21
N PRO A 74 -23.21 11.91 -13.45
CA PRO A 74 -24.31 11.14 -14.00
C PRO A 74 -23.94 10.40 -15.31
N PRO A 75 -24.44 9.16 -15.51
CA PRO A 75 -25.45 8.45 -14.73
C PRO A 75 -24.93 7.74 -13.47
N HIS A 76 -23.63 7.84 -13.17
CA HIS A 76 -23.04 7.19 -12.01
C HIS A 76 -23.45 7.86 -10.71
N THR A 77 -23.53 7.07 -9.66
CA THR A 77 -23.82 7.52 -8.30
C THR A 77 -22.84 6.90 -7.33
N HIS A 78 -22.93 7.24 -6.04
CA HIS A 78 -22.10 6.61 -5.02
C HIS A 78 -22.22 5.07 -5.02
N SER A 79 -23.36 4.49 -5.39
CA SER A 79 -23.51 3.03 -5.46
C SER A 79 -22.77 2.39 -6.64
N SER A 80 -22.38 3.16 -7.66
CA SER A 80 -21.60 2.67 -8.80
C SER A 80 -20.22 2.17 -8.38
N TRP A 81 -19.68 2.64 -7.25
CA TRP A 81 -18.42 2.14 -6.68
C TRP A 81 -18.50 0.71 -6.13
N ASN A 82 -19.71 0.18 -5.97
CA ASN A 82 -19.97 -1.21 -5.60
C ASN A 82 -20.20 -2.12 -6.82
N ASP A 83 -20.15 -1.57 -8.04
CA ASP A 83 -20.32 -2.32 -9.28
C ASP A 83 -18.96 -2.67 -9.90
N ALA A 84 -18.63 -3.95 -9.89
CA ALA A 84 -17.38 -4.49 -10.44
C ALA A 84 -17.17 -4.11 -11.92
N SER A 85 -18.26 -4.09 -12.70
CA SER A 85 -18.19 -3.75 -14.13
C SER A 85 -17.79 -2.30 -14.35
N SER A 86 -18.36 -1.36 -13.59
CA SER A 86 -18.02 0.06 -13.62
C SER A 86 -16.58 0.31 -13.18
N LEU A 87 -16.13 -0.35 -12.11
CA LEU A 87 -14.74 -0.24 -11.66
C LEU A 87 -13.75 -0.69 -12.75
N LYS A 88 -14.03 -1.82 -13.40
CA LYS A 88 -13.16 -2.40 -14.44
C LYS A 88 -13.18 -1.62 -15.75
N SER A 89 -14.33 -1.11 -16.16
CA SER A 89 -14.49 -0.44 -17.45
C SER A 89 -14.18 1.06 -17.43
N ILE A 90 -14.21 1.69 -16.25
CA ILE A 90 -14.05 3.14 -16.10
C ILE A 90 -12.90 3.45 -15.15
N TYR A 91 -13.05 3.11 -13.87
CA TYR A 91 -12.14 3.60 -12.83
C TYR A 91 -10.70 3.10 -12.99
N ILE A 92 -10.53 1.79 -13.17
CA ILE A 92 -9.22 1.16 -13.37
C ILE A 92 -8.50 1.77 -14.58
N PRO A 93 -9.10 1.83 -15.79
CA PRO A 93 -8.47 2.49 -16.94
C PRO A 93 -8.10 3.96 -16.72
N GLU A 94 -8.92 4.74 -16.01
CA GLU A 94 -8.62 6.14 -15.67
C GLU A 94 -7.35 6.24 -14.80
N ILE A 95 -7.23 5.37 -13.78
CA ILE A 95 -6.07 5.33 -12.89
C ILE A 95 -4.81 4.84 -13.62
N GLU A 96 -4.91 3.79 -14.43
CA GLU A 96 -3.78 3.26 -15.21
C GLU A 96 -3.26 4.29 -16.20
N THR A 97 -4.17 5.01 -16.89
CA THR A 97 -3.81 6.11 -17.81
C THR A 97 -3.11 7.24 -17.07
N MET A 98 -3.64 7.64 -15.91
CA MET A 98 -3.05 8.69 -15.08
C MET A 98 -1.64 8.30 -14.59
N LEU A 99 -1.45 7.06 -14.15
CA LEU A 99 -0.14 6.56 -13.72
C LEU A 99 0.86 6.44 -14.88
N LEU A 100 0.43 5.99 -16.06
CA LEU A 100 1.29 5.96 -17.25
C LEU A 100 1.78 7.37 -17.60
N ALA A 101 0.88 8.35 -17.62
CA ALA A 101 1.23 9.74 -17.89
C ALA A 101 2.18 10.34 -16.83
N LEU A 102 1.94 10.01 -15.54
CA LEU A 102 2.74 10.52 -14.44
C LEU A 102 4.16 9.93 -14.38
N THR A 103 4.28 8.63 -14.66
CA THR A 103 5.54 7.89 -14.49
C THR A 103 6.36 7.81 -15.77
N GLY A 104 5.75 7.98 -16.94
CA GLY A 104 6.37 7.69 -18.24
C GLY A 104 6.60 6.19 -18.46
N GLY A 105 5.95 5.33 -17.66
CA GLY A 105 6.05 3.88 -17.78
C GLY A 105 5.50 3.35 -19.10
N ARG A 106 5.95 2.18 -19.52
CA ARG A 106 5.44 1.50 -20.74
C ARG A 106 4.18 0.67 -20.48
N LYS A 107 3.97 0.26 -19.23
CA LYS A 107 2.89 -0.64 -18.81
C LYS A 107 2.52 -0.34 -17.36
N VAL A 108 1.23 -0.27 -17.08
CA VAL A 108 0.65 -0.25 -15.74
C VAL A 108 -0.47 -1.29 -15.76
N TYR A 109 -0.65 -1.99 -14.65
CA TYR A 109 -1.83 -2.80 -14.40
C TYR A 109 -2.23 -2.62 -12.95
N THR A 110 -3.53 -2.66 -12.69
CA THR A 110 -4.07 -2.70 -11.34
C THR A 110 -4.10 -4.15 -10.88
N ASP A 111 -3.56 -4.44 -9.70
CA ASP A 111 -3.63 -5.77 -9.06
C ASP A 111 -4.89 -5.88 -8.19
N GLN A 112 -5.23 -4.80 -7.48
CA GLN A 112 -6.26 -4.75 -6.46
C GLN A 112 -6.99 -3.41 -6.45
N VAL A 113 -8.29 -3.45 -6.16
CA VAL A 113 -9.09 -2.28 -5.79
C VAL A 113 -9.71 -2.54 -4.44
N VAL A 114 -9.42 -1.67 -3.46
CA VAL A 114 -9.91 -1.79 -2.09
C VAL A 114 -10.88 -0.66 -1.79
N ILE A 115 -12.16 -0.98 -1.64
CA ILE A 115 -13.17 -0.04 -1.17
C ILE A 115 -13.20 -0.06 0.36
N ARG A 116 -12.84 1.07 0.97
CA ARG A 116 -12.86 1.26 2.42
C ARG A 116 -14.13 1.98 2.84
N ASN A 117 -15.13 1.23 3.29
CA ASN A 117 -16.45 1.75 3.65
C ASN A 117 -16.88 1.42 5.09
N ASN A 118 -15.98 0.84 5.89
CA ASN A 118 -16.22 0.48 7.28
C ASN A 118 -15.42 1.39 8.25
N LEU A 119 -15.91 1.55 9.48
CA LEU A 119 -15.11 2.11 10.57
C LEU A 119 -14.01 1.13 10.96
N HIS A 120 -12.93 1.64 11.57
CA HIS A 120 -11.84 0.78 12.03
C HIS A 120 -12.35 -0.30 13.00
N THR A 121 -11.97 -1.55 12.72
CA THR A 121 -12.08 -2.69 13.64
C THR A 121 -10.79 -3.51 13.53
N GLU A 122 -10.38 -4.20 14.61
CA GLU A 122 -9.17 -5.03 14.59
C GLU A 122 -9.31 -6.26 13.69
N VAL A 123 -10.55 -6.67 13.45
CA VAL A 123 -10.95 -7.78 12.60
C VAL A 123 -12.06 -7.21 11.72
N ASP A 124 -11.78 -7.01 10.44
CA ASP A 124 -12.73 -6.41 9.50
C ASP A 124 -13.24 -7.42 8.46
N GLY A 125 -13.94 -6.93 7.43
CA GLY A 125 -14.53 -7.79 6.38
C GLY A 125 -13.51 -8.59 5.56
N LEU A 126 -12.21 -8.30 5.69
CA LEU A 126 -11.12 -9.08 5.08
C LEU A 126 -10.63 -10.22 5.98
N ALA A 127 -10.98 -10.23 7.26
CA ALA A 127 -10.44 -11.19 8.20
C ALA A 127 -10.90 -12.61 7.87
N ARG A 128 -9.97 -13.41 7.33
CA ARG A 128 -10.10 -14.85 7.20
C ARG A 128 -8.93 -15.48 7.95
N SER A 129 -9.18 -16.39 8.89
CA SER A 129 -8.10 -17.05 9.63
C SER A 129 -7.58 -18.26 8.86
N GLN A 130 -6.30 -18.58 9.08
CA GLN A 130 -5.66 -19.79 8.54
C GLN A 130 -6.33 -21.09 9.03
N ASP A 131 -6.98 -21.05 10.21
CA ASP A 131 -7.49 -22.21 10.94
C ASP A 131 -8.96 -22.57 10.69
N THR A 132 -9.67 -21.87 9.81
CA THR A 132 -11.09 -22.16 9.48
C THR A 132 -11.31 -23.52 8.78
N LYS A 133 -10.32 -24.43 8.80
CA LYS A 133 -10.37 -25.76 8.17
C LYS A 133 -11.01 -26.87 9.02
N LYS A 134 -11.53 -26.62 10.23
CA LYS A 134 -12.19 -27.67 11.04
C LYS A 134 -13.36 -27.15 11.87
N GLY A 135 -14.55 -27.14 11.30
CA GLY A 135 -15.79 -26.96 12.05
C GLY A 135 -16.93 -26.53 11.15
N GLU A 136 -17.93 -27.38 11.03
CA GLU A 136 -19.20 -27.14 10.34
C GLU A 136 -19.90 -25.91 10.92
N GLU A 137 -20.11 -24.88 10.11
CA GLU A 137 -21.32 -24.06 10.14
C GLU A 137 -21.68 -23.70 8.70
N GLU A 138 -22.76 -24.31 8.20
CA GLU A 138 -23.45 -23.95 6.97
C GLU A 138 -24.08 -22.55 7.14
N GLY A 139 -23.27 -21.51 6.96
CA GLY A 139 -23.71 -20.13 6.85
C GLY A 139 -23.56 -19.63 5.41
N GLU A 140 -24.62 -19.02 4.86
CA GLU A 140 -24.66 -18.41 3.53
C GLU A 140 -23.56 -17.35 3.37
N GLY A 141 -22.45 -17.77 2.75
CA GLY A 141 -21.29 -16.91 2.54
C GLY A 141 -20.04 -17.65 2.12
N LYS A 142 -20.18 -18.72 1.30
CA LYS A 142 -19.03 -19.28 0.55
C LYS A 142 -18.58 -18.24 -0.48
N GLY A 143 -17.82 -17.25 -0.03
CA GLY A 143 -17.04 -16.42 -0.94
C GLY A 143 -15.94 -17.30 -1.50
N GLU A 144 -16.21 -17.94 -2.65
CA GLU A 144 -15.18 -18.49 -3.52
C GLU A 144 -13.99 -17.52 -3.50
N ILE A 145 -12.77 -18.05 -3.37
CA ILE A 145 -11.60 -17.24 -3.67
C ILE A 145 -11.63 -17.07 -5.19
N GLU A 146 -12.51 -16.19 -5.67
CA GLU A 146 -12.68 -15.92 -7.09
C GLU A 146 -11.32 -15.54 -7.64
N HIS A 147 -10.87 -16.31 -8.64
CA HIS A 147 -9.67 -16.11 -9.44
C HIS A 147 -9.76 -14.85 -10.34
N GLU A 148 -10.55 -13.87 -9.91
CA GLU A 148 -10.83 -12.64 -10.62
C GLU A 148 -9.64 -11.69 -10.53
N PHE A 149 -9.26 -11.11 -11.66
CA PHE A 149 -8.20 -10.13 -11.78
C PHE A 149 -8.70 -8.85 -12.46
N PRO A 150 -8.40 -7.64 -11.92
CA PRO A 150 -7.84 -7.40 -10.59
C PRO A 150 -8.75 -7.88 -9.46
N LYS A 151 -8.20 -8.05 -8.26
CA LYS A 151 -9.01 -8.40 -7.09
C LYS A 151 -9.81 -7.20 -6.63
N LEU A 152 -11.13 -7.34 -6.56
CA LEU A 152 -12.02 -6.32 -6.04
C LEU A 152 -12.40 -6.64 -4.59
N ILE A 153 -12.07 -5.73 -3.68
CA ILE A 153 -12.29 -5.86 -2.25
C ILE A 153 -13.28 -4.78 -1.80
N GLY A 154 -14.27 -5.16 -0.99
CA GLY A 154 -15.22 -4.20 -0.40
C GLY A 154 -16.34 -3.71 -1.30
N VAL A 155 -16.46 -4.27 -2.51
CA VAL A 155 -17.57 -3.97 -3.43
C VAL A 155 -18.91 -4.51 -2.93
N ASN A 156 -18.90 -5.62 -2.19
CA ASN A 156 -20.09 -6.20 -1.59
C ASN A 156 -20.36 -5.62 -0.19
N LYS A 157 -21.64 -5.58 0.19
CA LYS A 157 -22.03 -5.07 1.51
C LYS A 157 -21.39 -5.89 2.62
N GLY A 158 -20.70 -5.21 3.55
CA GLY A 158 -20.06 -5.86 4.71
C GLY A 158 -18.69 -6.48 4.42
N THR A 159 -18.19 -6.45 3.18
CA THR A 159 -16.86 -7.00 2.82
C THR A 159 -15.78 -5.94 2.70
N GLY A 160 -16.08 -4.70 3.10
CA GLY A 160 -15.15 -3.57 3.04
C GLY A 160 -13.99 -3.69 4.01
N ALA A 161 -12.82 -3.25 3.58
CA ALA A 161 -11.68 -3.07 4.46
C ALA A 161 -11.92 -1.85 5.37
N SER A 162 -11.49 -1.97 6.61
CA SER A 162 -11.52 -0.90 7.59
C SER A 162 -10.23 -0.06 7.51
N PRO A 163 -10.20 1.09 8.20
CA PRO A 163 -8.95 1.80 8.40
C PRO A 163 -7.87 1.05 9.15
N ALA A 164 -6.61 1.40 8.85
CA ALA A 164 -5.45 0.89 9.55
C ALA A 164 -4.73 2.08 10.23
N PRO A 165 -5.18 2.49 11.43
CA PRO A 165 -4.62 3.65 12.15
C PRO A 165 -3.31 3.28 12.85
N LYS A 166 -2.38 2.74 12.07
CA LYS A 166 -1.12 2.12 12.47
C LYS A 166 -0.05 2.65 11.52
N VAL A 167 1.12 3.07 12.01
CA VAL A 167 2.20 3.50 11.10
C VAL A 167 2.78 2.28 10.39
N HIS A 168 2.61 2.22 9.07
CA HIS A 168 3.11 1.11 8.27
C HIS A 168 3.46 1.51 6.84
N LEU A 169 4.14 0.60 6.14
CA LEU A 169 4.27 0.55 4.70
C LEU A 169 3.98 -0.88 4.25
N ASP A 170 3.10 -1.03 3.28
CA ASP A 170 2.56 -2.33 2.85
C ASP A 170 3.64 -3.31 2.34
N PHE A 171 4.72 -2.79 1.75
CA PHE A 171 5.76 -3.61 1.16
C PHE A 171 7.17 -3.20 1.62
N ALA A 172 7.89 -4.16 2.19
CA ALA A 172 9.34 -4.17 2.16
C ALA A 172 9.83 -4.72 0.81
N PRO A 173 11.11 -4.51 0.43
CA PRO A 173 11.65 -5.00 -0.85
C PRO A 173 11.46 -6.49 -1.10
N LEU A 174 11.54 -7.32 -0.06
CA LEU A 174 11.27 -8.76 -0.16
C LEU A 174 9.78 -9.05 -0.32
N GLY A 175 8.91 -8.30 0.36
CA GLY A 175 7.45 -8.42 0.23
C GLY A 175 6.97 -8.12 -1.18
N ALA A 176 7.42 -7.00 -1.77
CA ALA A 176 7.06 -6.63 -3.14
C ALA A 176 7.45 -7.73 -4.16
N ARG A 177 8.64 -8.32 -4.01
CA ARG A 177 9.11 -9.42 -4.87
C ARG A 177 8.39 -10.73 -4.64
N THR A 178 7.97 -10.99 -3.40
CA THR A 178 7.16 -12.15 -3.05
C THR A 178 5.76 -12.02 -3.64
N HIS A 179 5.17 -10.83 -3.55
CA HIS A 179 3.86 -10.50 -4.10
C HIS A 179 3.78 -10.80 -5.59
N LEU A 180 4.77 -10.32 -6.37
CA LEU A 180 4.85 -10.60 -7.82
C LEU A 180 4.84 -12.08 -8.17
N ARG A 181 5.33 -12.96 -7.27
CA ARG A 181 5.47 -14.39 -7.52
C ARG A 181 4.30 -15.21 -6.99
N LYS A 182 3.68 -14.78 -5.89
CA LYS A 182 2.75 -15.61 -5.11
C LYS A 182 1.33 -15.06 -5.00
N TYR A 183 1.11 -13.76 -5.16
CA TYR A 183 -0.21 -13.18 -4.90
C TYR A 183 -1.28 -13.68 -5.87
N HIS A 184 -1.05 -13.52 -7.18
CA HIS A 184 -2.00 -13.89 -8.21
C HIS A 184 -1.29 -14.39 -9.49
N PRO A 185 -1.77 -15.46 -10.18
CA PRO A 185 -1.07 -16.00 -11.34
C PRO A 185 -0.95 -15.00 -12.48
N LYS A 186 -1.97 -14.15 -12.65
CA LYS A 186 -1.93 -13.04 -13.63
C LYS A 186 -0.88 -11.99 -13.29
N THR A 187 -0.66 -11.68 -12.02
CA THR A 187 0.43 -10.80 -11.58
C THR A 187 1.78 -11.42 -11.96
N THR A 188 1.97 -12.70 -11.66
CA THR A 188 3.18 -13.47 -12.03
C THR A 188 3.42 -13.47 -13.54
N GLU A 189 2.37 -13.74 -14.33
CA GLU A 189 2.42 -13.71 -15.79
C GLU A 189 2.81 -12.32 -16.32
N LEU A 190 2.17 -11.26 -15.82
CA LEU A 190 2.43 -9.89 -16.27
C LEU A 190 3.83 -9.39 -15.87
N ALA A 191 4.40 -9.95 -14.80
CA ALA A 191 5.72 -9.62 -14.26
C ALA A 191 6.83 -10.58 -14.71
N GLN A 192 6.56 -11.51 -15.64
CA GLN A 192 7.51 -12.56 -16.03
C GLN A 192 8.87 -12.01 -16.49
N GLU A 193 8.88 -10.90 -17.24
CA GLU A 193 10.12 -10.23 -17.67
C GLU A 193 10.97 -9.77 -16.47
N ILE A 194 10.32 -9.22 -15.44
CA ILE A 194 10.96 -8.75 -14.20
C ILE A 194 11.50 -9.95 -13.42
N ILE A 195 10.68 -10.97 -13.21
CA ILE A 195 11.03 -12.19 -12.46
C ILE A 195 12.26 -12.87 -13.09
N THR A 196 12.25 -13.05 -14.41
CA THR A 196 13.39 -13.65 -15.12
C THR A 196 14.66 -12.79 -15.03
N ALA A 197 14.54 -11.46 -15.04
CA ALA A 197 15.70 -10.58 -14.87
C ALA A 197 16.26 -10.61 -13.44
N GLU A 198 15.40 -10.72 -12.44
CA GLU A 198 15.79 -10.90 -11.03
C GLU A 198 16.54 -12.22 -10.82
N GLU A 199 15.99 -13.34 -11.32
CA GLU A 199 16.62 -14.67 -11.22
C GLU A 199 17.97 -14.73 -11.94
N ARG A 200 18.08 -14.08 -13.10
CA ARG A 200 19.36 -13.92 -13.80
C ARG A 200 20.35 -13.13 -12.95
N SER A 201 19.93 -12.00 -12.37
CA SER A 201 20.80 -11.16 -11.55
C SER A 201 21.32 -11.91 -10.33
N LEU A 202 20.48 -12.71 -9.67
CA LEU A 202 20.89 -13.59 -8.57
C LEU A 202 21.92 -14.62 -9.04
N SER A 203 21.61 -15.32 -10.13
CA SER A 203 22.46 -16.39 -10.66
C SER A 203 23.84 -15.88 -11.10
N THR A 204 23.91 -14.72 -11.74
CA THR A 204 25.18 -14.08 -12.14
C THR A 204 26.08 -13.75 -10.95
N HIS A 205 25.50 -13.49 -9.77
CA HIS A 205 26.23 -13.20 -8.54
C HIS A 205 26.37 -14.42 -7.60
N GLY A 206 26.04 -15.63 -8.08
CA GLY A 206 26.22 -16.88 -7.33
C GLY A 206 25.11 -17.19 -6.31
N PHE A 207 24.00 -16.44 -6.32
CA PHE A 207 22.85 -16.68 -5.44
C PHE A 207 21.83 -17.61 -6.10
N LYS A 208 21.06 -18.31 -5.27
CA LYS A 208 19.97 -19.17 -5.73
C LYS A 208 18.73 -18.32 -6.06
N PRO A 209 17.86 -18.75 -7.00
CA PRO A 209 16.66 -18.00 -7.39
C PRO A 209 15.69 -17.62 -6.25
N HIS A 210 15.71 -18.34 -5.14
CA HIS A 210 14.84 -18.07 -3.98
C HIS A 210 15.42 -17.06 -2.98
N GLN A 211 16.69 -16.65 -3.12
CA GLN A 211 17.36 -15.72 -2.22
C GLN A 211 17.07 -14.26 -2.64
N LEU A 212 15.79 -13.91 -2.72
CA LEU A 212 15.31 -12.62 -3.22
C LEU A 212 15.77 -11.45 -2.33
N GLU A 213 16.11 -11.71 -1.07
CA GLU A 213 16.65 -10.76 -0.10
C GLU A 213 18.01 -10.19 -0.50
N GLU A 214 18.73 -10.82 -1.44
CA GLU A 214 20.02 -10.36 -1.94
C GLU A 214 19.87 -9.32 -3.06
N LEU A 215 18.71 -9.28 -3.75
CA LEU A 215 18.49 -8.35 -4.86
C LEU A 215 18.50 -6.89 -4.40
N GLY A 216 19.46 -6.12 -4.93
CA GLY A 216 19.65 -4.71 -4.59
C GLY A 216 20.69 -4.48 -3.49
N LYS A 217 21.22 -5.54 -2.87
CA LYS A 217 22.36 -5.46 -1.95
C LYS A 217 23.63 -5.79 -2.69
N GLU A 218 24.74 -5.13 -2.36
CA GLU A 218 26.05 -5.53 -2.85
C GLU A 218 26.38 -6.99 -2.43
N PRO A 219 26.83 -7.85 -3.35
CA PRO A 219 27.23 -7.56 -4.74
C PRO A 219 26.10 -7.73 -5.79
N CYS A 220 24.89 -8.15 -5.41
CA CYS A 220 23.80 -8.47 -6.33
C CYS A 220 23.02 -7.21 -6.80
N THR A 221 23.55 -6.55 -7.82
CA THR A 221 22.84 -5.45 -8.49
C THR A 221 21.78 -6.00 -9.46
N TYR A 222 20.53 -5.55 -9.32
CA TYR A 222 19.46 -5.84 -10.28
C TYR A 222 19.71 -5.10 -11.60
N THR A 223 19.61 -5.82 -12.73
CA THR A 223 19.90 -5.27 -14.07
C THR A 223 18.72 -5.35 -15.04
N GLY A 224 17.50 -5.61 -14.53
CA GLY A 224 16.30 -5.71 -15.34
C GLY A 224 15.56 -4.39 -15.54
N PRO A 225 14.37 -4.43 -16.18
CA PRO A 225 13.53 -3.26 -16.34
C PRO A 225 13.12 -2.67 -14.99
N ARG A 226 13.16 -1.33 -14.86
CA ARG A 226 12.61 -0.66 -13.70
C ARG A 226 11.13 -0.97 -13.53
N TRP A 227 10.76 -1.37 -12.33
CA TRP A 227 9.39 -1.55 -11.88
C TRP A 227 9.17 -0.94 -10.49
N ALA A 228 7.92 -0.63 -10.19
CA ALA A 228 7.49 0.01 -8.95
C ALA A 228 6.05 -0.42 -8.61
N MET A 229 5.68 -0.33 -7.34
CA MET A 229 4.31 -0.55 -6.86
C MET A 229 3.76 0.75 -6.29
N PHE A 230 2.50 1.05 -6.59
CA PHE A 230 1.84 2.28 -6.16
C PHE A 230 0.50 1.98 -5.50
N SER A 231 0.18 2.73 -4.45
CA SER A 231 -1.18 2.85 -3.93
C SER A 231 -1.76 4.18 -4.39
N ILE A 232 -2.98 4.14 -4.92
CA ILE A 232 -3.70 5.32 -5.41
C ILE A 232 -4.88 5.56 -4.51
N TRP A 233 -4.76 6.59 -3.68
CA TRP A 233 -5.77 6.91 -2.69
C TRP A 233 -6.67 8.04 -3.17
N ARG A 234 -7.96 7.72 -3.24
CA ARG A 234 -9.03 8.63 -3.65
C ARG A 234 -10.17 8.57 -2.65
N PRO A 235 -10.66 9.71 -2.16
CA PRO A 235 -11.84 9.70 -1.31
C PRO A 235 -13.12 9.57 -2.14
N LEU A 236 -14.09 8.80 -1.64
CA LEU A 236 -15.43 8.66 -2.25
C LEU A 236 -16.38 9.83 -1.95
N LYS A 237 -15.99 10.68 -0.99
CA LYS A 237 -16.68 11.90 -0.57
C LYS A 237 -15.66 12.85 0.06
N LYS A 238 -15.97 14.15 0.11
CA LYS A 238 -15.08 15.14 0.74
C LYS A 238 -14.69 14.74 2.18
N VAL A 239 -13.39 14.79 2.48
CA VAL A 239 -12.82 14.33 3.75
C VAL A 239 -12.64 15.51 4.71
N PHE A 240 -13.39 15.54 5.80
CA PHE A 240 -13.29 16.60 6.82
C PHE A 240 -12.56 16.20 8.10
N ARG A 241 -12.40 14.88 8.33
CA ARG A 241 -11.80 14.31 9.54
C ARG A 241 -11.11 13.00 9.17
N ASP A 242 -10.07 12.66 9.92
CA ASP A 242 -9.28 11.43 9.77
C ASP A 242 -8.80 11.23 8.31
N PRO A 243 -8.12 12.24 7.71
CA PRO A 243 -7.56 12.13 6.37
C PRO A 243 -6.42 11.12 6.33
N LEU A 244 -6.16 10.54 5.15
CA LEU A 244 -4.94 9.79 4.95
C LEU A 244 -3.73 10.71 5.12
N ALA A 245 -2.80 10.28 5.97
CA ALA A 245 -1.53 10.93 6.18
C ALA A 245 -0.41 10.11 5.50
N VAL A 246 0.51 10.82 4.85
CA VAL A 246 1.69 10.23 4.20
C VAL A 246 2.95 10.82 4.81
N GLY A 247 3.94 9.96 5.05
CA GLY A 247 5.21 10.32 5.65
C GLY A 247 6.31 10.43 4.59
N ASP A 248 7.10 11.50 4.63
CA ASP A 248 8.26 11.66 3.73
C ASP A 248 9.33 10.64 4.11
N CYS A 249 9.55 9.66 3.23
CA CYS A 249 10.51 8.59 3.47
C CYS A 249 11.93 9.07 3.77
N SER A 250 12.33 10.24 3.24
CA SER A 250 13.67 10.80 3.48
C SER A 250 13.86 11.28 4.92
N THR A 251 12.78 11.35 5.69
CA THR A 251 12.77 11.76 7.10
C THR A 251 12.70 10.57 8.07
N PHE A 252 12.50 9.35 7.58
CA PHE A 252 12.45 8.13 8.38
C PHE A 252 13.82 7.45 8.40
N PRO A 253 14.54 7.44 9.53
CA PRO A 253 15.79 6.70 9.68
C PRO A 253 15.58 5.20 9.45
N LYS A 254 16.57 4.53 8.86
CA LYS A 254 16.53 3.06 8.65
C LYS A 254 16.22 2.29 9.94
N ASP A 255 16.79 2.72 11.06
CA ASP A 255 16.62 2.09 12.39
C ASP A 255 15.23 2.28 13.00
N ASP A 256 14.35 3.08 12.38
CA ASP A 256 12.97 3.22 12.81
C ASP A 256 12.04 2.25 12.08
N TYR A 257 12.47 1.65 10.97
CA TYR A 257 11.71 0.60 10.28
C TYR A 257 11.87 -0.76 10.96
N VAL A 258 10.74 -1.45 11.10
CA VAL A 258 10.65 -2.80 11.65
C VAL A 258 10.08 -3.72 10.58
N HIS A 259 10.88 -4.67 10.10
CA HIS A 259 10.39 -5.71 9.19
C HIS A 259 9.31 -6.53 9.88
N PHE A 260 8.21 -6.76 9.17
CA PHE A 260 7.08 -7.50 9.70
C PHE A 260 6.43 -8.34 8.61
N ASP A 261 6.01 -9.55 8.94
CA ASP A 261 5.33 -10.43 7.99
C ASP A 261 3.81 -10.29 8.09
N VAL A 262 3.16 -9.99 6.97
CA VAL A 262 1.71 -9.99 6.83
C VAL A 262 1.29 -11.25 6.07
N LEU A 263 0.21 -11.90 6.53
CA LEU A 263 -0.32 -13.09 5.88
C LEU A 263 -1.22 -12.70 4.69
N PHE A 264 -0.96 -13.24 3.51
CA PHE A 264 -1.72 -13.01 2.28
C PHE A 264 -2.24 -14.33 1.71
N PRO A 265 -3.37 -14.34 0.98
CA PRO A 265 -3.79 -15.51 0.22
C PRO A 265 -2.90 -15.70 -1.02
N THR A 266 -2.67 -16.96 -1.38
CA THR A 266 -2.07 -17.35 -2.67
C THR A 266 -3.21 -17.68 -3.63
N ILE A 267 -3.58 -16.75 -4.51
CA ILE A 267 -4.69 -16.97 -5.44
C ILE A 267 -4.25 -17.94 -6.54
N GLY A 268 -5.14 -18.85 -6.95
CA GLY A 268 -4.90 -19.71 -8.13
C GLY A 268 -4.05 -20.97 -7.93
N GLN A 269 -3.51 -21.22 -6.73
CA GLN A 269 -2.74 -22.45 -6.43
C GLN A 269 -3.49 -23.47 -5.55
N GLY A 270 -4.68 -23.10 -5.06
CA GLY A 270 -5.57 -23.99 -4.31
C GLY A 270 -6.42 -23.20 -3.30
N GLU A 271 -7.55 -23.76 -2.87
CA GLU A 271 -8.38 -23.10 -1.87
C GLU A 271 -7.66 -23.02 -0.50
N GLY A 272 -7.53 -21.80 0.01
CA GLY A 272 -6.97 -21.54 1.35
C GLY A 272 -5.44 -21.65 1.42
N GLU A 273 -4.73 -21.64 0.30
CA GLU A 273 -3.28 -21.44 0.31
C GLU A 273 -2.93 -20.00 0.69
N THR A 274 -1.86 -19.86 1.47
CA THR A 274 -1.41 -18.56 2.00
C THR A 274 0.11 -18.46 1.94
N HIS A 275 0.61 -17.23 1.95
CA HIS A 275 2.03 -16.93 2.07
C HIS A 275 2.22 -15.67 2.90
N ARG A 276 3.46 -15.41 3.32
CA ARG A 276 3.83 -14.20 4.04
C ARG A 276 4.50 -13.23 3.09
N GLU A 277 4.07 -11.98 3.14
CA GLU A 277 4.73 -10.87 2.46
C GLU A 277 5.29 -9.93 3.53
N GLN A 278 6.53 -9.51 3.34
CA GLN A 278 7.20 -8.63 4.29
C GLN A 278 6.75 -7.18 4.06
N ALA A 279 6.25 -6.54 5.11
CA ALA A 279 5.91 -5.13 5.21
C ALA A 279 6.90 -4.41 6.14
N PHE A 280 6.71 -3.10 6.33
CA PHE A 280 7.37 -2.36 7.39
C PHE A 280 6.35 -1.78 8.38
N LEU A 281 6.64 -1.93 9.66
CA LEU A 281 6.10 -1.10 10.73
C LEU A 281 7.14 -0.04 11.12
N ALA A 282 6.77 0.89 11.99
CA ALA A 282 7.71 1.93 12.43
C ALA A 282 7.71 2.14 13.95
N TYR A 283 8.90 2.39 14.49
CA TYR A 283 9.08 3.01 15.80
C TYR A 283 8.86 4.52 15.72
N GLY A 284 8.49 5.15 16.85
CA GLY A 284 8.36 6.61 16.92
C GLY A 284 9.70 7.34 16.76
N PRO A 285 9.68 8.60 16.29
CA PRO A 285 10.88 9.41 16.12
C PRO A 285 11.63 9.58 17.45
N LYS A 286 12.97 9.60 17.39
CA LYS A 286 13.83 9.71 18.59
C LYS A 286 13.94 11.15 19.11
N GLY A 287 13.63 12.16 18.28
CA GLY A 287 13.79 13.57 18.63
C GLY A 287 13.14 14.53 17.63
N GLU A 288 13.53 15.79 17.68
CA GLU A 288 13.05 16.86 16.77
C GLU A 288 14.14 17.33 15.79
N GLY A 289 15.35 16.77 15.90
CA GLY A 289 16.50 17.08 15.06
C GLY A 289 16.32 16.64 13.60
N LYS A 290 17.16 17.17 12.72
CA LYS A 290 17.22 16.74 11.31
C LYS A 290 17.69 15.27 11.27
N GLY A 291 16.85 14.38 10.73
CA GLY A 291 17.11 12.94 10.73
C GLY A 291 16.68 12.23 12.02
N GLU A 292 15.96 12.90 12.92
CA GLU A 292 15.37 12.31 14.12
C GLU A 292 13.85 12.48 14.19
N ARG A 293 13.25 13.08 13.16
CA ARG A 293 11.83 13.45 13.09
C ARG A 293 11.15 12.79 11.90
N HIS A 294 9.90 12.40 12.06
CA HIS A 294 9.03 11.98 10.96
C HIS A 294 8.20 13.17 10.49
N GLU A 295 8.29 13.52 9.20
CA GLU A 295 7.48 14.58 8.62
C GLU A 295 6.23 14.01 7.95
N TRP A 296 5.07 14.51 8.38
CA TRP A 296 3.77 14.06 7.93
C TRP A 296 3.05 15.09 7.10
N TYR A 297 2.34 14.59 6.09
CA TYR A 297 1.68 15.39 5.05
C TYR A 297 0.26 14.87 4.82
N TRP A 298 -0.65 15.76 4.45
CA TRP A 298 -2.04 15.43 4.13
C TRP A 298 -2.65 16.45 3.18
N VAL A 299 -3.78 16.10 2.59
CA VAL A 299 -4.57 17.04 1.78
C VAL A 299 -5.73 17.56 2.64
N LYS A 300 -5.71 18.86 2.95
CA LYS A 300 -6.78 19.47 3.74
C LYS A 300 -8.11 19.44 2.99
N GLU A 301 -9.16 18.98 3.67
CA GLU A 301 -10.52 18.95 3.09
C GLU A 301 -10.52 18.27 1.71
N GLN A 302 -9.86 17.10 1.62
CA GLN A 302 -9.59 16.40 0.35
C GLN A 302 -10.90 16.16 -0.42
N ASP A 303 -10.96 16.69 -1.63
CA ASP A 303 -12.08 16.55 -2.54
C ASP A 303 -11.96 15.25 -3.38
N VAL A 304 -13.07 14.82 -3.99
CA VAL A 304 -13.16 13.52 -4.70
C VAL A 304 -12.27 13.42 -5.94
N ASP A 305 -11.87 14.55 -6.51
CA ASP A 305 -10.94 14.66 -7.64
C ASP A 305 -9.48 14.81 -7.19
N GLU A 306 -9.21 14.96 -5.89
CA GLU A 306 -7.86 15.09 -5.34
C GLU A 306 -7.33 13.72 -4.93
N VAL A 307 -6.29 13.25 -5.62
CA VAL A 307 -5.74 11.91 -5.48
C VAL A 307 -4.34 11.97 -4.89
N LEU A 308 -4.08 11.10 -3.92
CA LEU A 308 -2.72 10.83 -3.43
C LEU A 308 -2.15 9.64 -4.21
N VAL A 309 -0.99 9.84 -4.82
CA VAL A 309 -0.20 8.76 -5.43
C VAL A 309 0.93 8.44 -4.47
N ILE A 310 0.97 7.20 -3.99
CA ILE A 310 1.89 6.73 -2.96
C ILE A 310 2.75 5.63 -3.57
N GLN A 311 4.07 5.81 -3.54
CA GLN A 311 5.02 4.82 -4.00
C GLN A 311 5.33 3.85 -2.87
N LEU A 312 4.91 2.60 -3.03
CA LEU A 312 5.11 1.54 -2.04
C LEU A 312 6.47 0.85 -2.24
N PHE A 313 6.89 0.68 -3.49
CA PHE A 313 8.15 0.04 -3.86
C PHE A 313 8.70 0.61 -5.17
N ASP A 314 10.03 0.60 -5.34
CA ASP A 314 10.72 0.98 -6.58
C ASP A 314 12.07 0.27 -6.68
N SER A 315 12.24 -0.52 -7.74
CA SER A 315 13.47 -1.29 -7.99
C SER A 315 14.72 -0.44 -8.24
N GLU A 316 14.59 0.84 -8.58
CA GLU A 316 15.71 1.78 -8.73
C GLU A 316 15.83 2.77 -7.56
N ALA A 317 15.11 2.55 -6.47
CA ALA A 317 15.33 3.33 -5.27
C ALA A 317 16.77 3.19 -4.78
N ARG A 318 17.47 4.32 -4.57
CA ARG A 318 18.79 4.32 -3.94
C ARG A 318 18.67 3.77 -2.52
N GLU A 319 19.74 3.17 -1.99
CA GLU A 319 19.78 2.57 -0.64
C GLU A 319 19.24 3.47 0.49
N SER A 320 19.35 4.80 0.41
CA SER A 320 18.78 5.72 1.42
C SER A 320 17.27 5.97 1.27
N CYS A 321 16.64 5.41 0.24
CA CYS A 321 15.24 5.56 -0.15
C CYS A 321 14.60 4.23 -0.60
N GLU A 322 15.23 3.08 -0.34
CA GLU A 322 14.65 1.75 -0.61
C GLU A 322 13.28 1.58 0.05
N VAL A 323 13.04 2.32 1.13
CA VAL A 323 11.74 2.48 1.76
C VAL A 323 11.16 3.81 1.29
N ARG A 324 10.03 3.78 0.57
CA ARG A 324 9.56 4.92 -0.22
C ARG A 324 8.48 5.75 0.43
N CYS A 325 7.62 5.25 1.32
CA CYS A 325 6.67 6.10 2.03
C CYS A 325 6.14 5.36 3.27
N CYS A 326 5.83 6.06 4.36
CA CYS A 326 4.95 5.51 5.39
C CYS A 326 3.54 6.04 5.19
N VAL A 327 2.54 5.23 5.47
CA VAL A 327 1.12 5.59 5.38
C VAL A 327 0.49 5.42 6.75
N ILE A 328 -0.38 6.37 7.11
CA ILE A 328 -1.24 6.28 8.29
C ILE A 328 -2.66 6.62 7.89
N TRP A 329 -3.59 5.77 8.32
CA TRP A 329 -5.02 6.00 8.19
C TRP A 329 -5.74 5.92 9.53
#